data_AF-A0A926BB68-F1
#
_entry.id   AF-A0A926BB68-F1
#
_cell.length_a   1.000
_cell.length_b   1.000
_cell.length_c   1.000
_cell.angle_alpha   90.00
_cell.angle_beta   90.00
_cell.angle_gamma   90.00
#
_symmetry.space_group_name_H-M   'P 1'
#
loop_
_entity.id
_entity.type
_entity.pdbx_description
1 polymer ?
#
loop_
_entity_poly.entity_id
_entity_poly.type
_entity_poly.pdbx_seq_one_letter_code
_entity_poly.pdbx_strand_id
1 'polypeptide(L)'
;MSVEIERATLPCGVCGAQVSELRRGRCWGCYTRWSESRPVGKGAACVICQERRRSELRLVELQMKSRALCHSCAGRIARMESVPTSINAIRVILERERRGRDRRDDGADRRIFPRERRVGERRAPPRTGGNSDTDPHILLPDFEEIVIELVEADLESVEQTQVRERTSPPAPPAEA
;
A
#
# COMPACT_ATOMS: atom_id res chain seq x y z
N MET A 1 -43.88 10.94 34.91
CA MET A 1 -43.05 9.92 35.57
C MET A 1 -42.16 9.30 34.51
N SER A 2 -40.86 9.57 34.54
CA SER A 2 -39.88 8.96 33.63
C SER A 2 -39.43 7.62 34.21
N VAL A 3 -39.54 6.56 33.43
CA VAL A 3 -39.02 5.23 33.79
C VAL A 3 -37.54 5.20 33.41
N GLU A 4 -36.65 5.17 34.40
CA GLU A 4 -35.23 4.95 34.19
C GLU A 4 -35.00 3.45 34.00
N ILE A 5 -34.67 3.04 32.76
CA ILE A 5 -34.33 1.66 32.44
C ILE A 5 -32.81 1.54 32.52
N GLU A 6 -32.29 0.98 33.62
CA GLU A 6 -30.90 0.56 33.69
C GLU A 6 -30.65 -0.55 32.65
N ARG A 7 -29.97 -0.20 31.56
CA ARG A 7 -29.59 -1.17 30.54
C ARG A 7 -28.42 -1.99 31.06
N ALA A 8 -28.61 -3.31 31.19
CA ALA A 8 -27.55 -4.24 31.52
C ALA A 8 -26.37 -4.05 30.55
N THR A 9 -25.17 -3.81 31.11
CA THR A 9 -23.94 -3.69 30.34
C THR A 9 -23.22 -5.04 30.28
N LEU A 10 -22.60 -5.32 29.14
CA LEU A 10 -21.84 -6.54 28.89
C LEU A 10 -20.37 -6.19 28.57
N PRO A 11 -19.39 -6.94 29.09
CA PRO A 11 -17.97 -6.66 28.83
C PRO A 11 -17.56 -7.10 27.42
N CYS A 12 -16.81 -6.24 26.74
CA CYS A 12 -16.21 -6.55 25.44
C CYS A 12 -15.12 -7.63 25.58
N GLY A 13 -15.19 -8.71 24.80
CA GLY A 13 -14.19 -9.80 24.83
C GLY A 13 -12.81 -9.45 24.26
N VAL A 14 -12.54 -8.19 23.92
CA VAL A 14 -11.25 -7.73 23.37
C VAL A 14 -10.62 -6.65 24.23
N CYS A 15 -11.38 -5.60 24.57
CA CYS A 15 -10.88 -4.48 25.38
C CYS A 15 -11.44 -4.43 26.80
N GLY A 16 -12.38 -5.32 27.16
CA GLY A 16 -13.01 -5.33 28.49
C GLY A 16 -14.02 -4.22 28.77
N ALA A 17 -14.19 -3.25 27.86
CA ALA A 17 -15.13 -2.14 28.04
C ALA A 17 -16.58 -2.64 28.24
N GLN A 18 -17.28 -2.08 29.22
CA GLN A 18 -18.70 -2.36 29.48
C GLN A 18 -19.56 -1.59 28.49
N VAL A 19 -20.35 -2.31 27.68
CA VAL A 19 -21.20 -1.73 26.62
C VAL A 19 -22.59 -2.34 26.64
N SER A 20 -23.60 -1.59 26.21
CA SER A 20 -24.99 -2.07 26.15
C SER A 20 -25.22 -3.13 25.07
N GLU A 21 -24.40 -3.13 24.02
CA GLU A 21 -24.55 -4.02 22.86
C GLU A 21 -23.20 -4.58 22.41
N LEU A 22 -23.19 -5.89 22.13
CA LEU A 22 -22.04 -6.60 21.59
C LEU A 22 -22.36 -7.17 20.22
N ARG A 23 -21.43 -7.02 19.28
CA ARG A 23 -21.51 -7.63 17.95
C ARG A 23 -20.43 -8.70 17.82
N ARG A 24 -20.83 -9.97 17.74
CA ARG A 24 -19.92 -11.13 17.75
C ARG A 24 -18.96 -11.11 18.96
N GLY A 25 -19.47 -10.72 20.14
CA GLY A 25 -18.69 -10.63 21.38
C GLY A 25 -17.76 -9.42 21.48
N ARG A 26 -17.90 -8.41 20.61
CA ARG A 26 -17.04 -7.21 20.55
C ARG A 26 -17.88 -5.94 20.67
N CYS A 27 -17.35 -4.92 21.34
CA CYS A 27 -17.92 -3.57 21.28
C CYS A 27 -17.79 -2.99 19.87
N TRP A 28 -18.56 -1.94 19.59
CA TRP A 28 -18.57 -1.28 18.26
C TRP A 28 -17.17 -0.90 17.78
N GLY A 29 -16.33 -0.26 18.62
CA GLY A 29 -14.97 0.13 18.24
C GLY A 29 -14.06 -1.06 17.89
N CYS A 30 -14.09 -2.13 18.70
CA CYS A 30 -13.33 -3.35 18.43
C CYS A 30 -13.86 -4.12 17.22
N TYR A 31 -15.17 -4.11 17.00
CA TYR A 31 -15.80 -4.70 15.83
C TYR A 31 -15.39 -3.94 14.56
N THR A 32 -15.43 -2.60 14.57
CA THR A 32 -15.03 -1.77 13.43
C THR A 32 -13.57 -2.03 13.06
N ARG A 33 -12.64 -1.97 14.03
CA ARG A 33 -11.22 -2.30 13.78
C ARG A 33 -11.02 -3.71 13.25
N TRP A 34 -11.75 -4.69 13.78
CA TRP A 34 -11.71 -6.06 13.26
C TRP A 34 -12.28 -6.15 11.83
N SER A 35 -13.38 -5.44 11.56
CA SER A 35 -14.06 -5.41 10.27
C SER A 35 -13.27 -4.66 9.19
N GLU A 36 -12.42 -3.72 9.58
CA GLU A 36 -11.48 -2.99 8.74
C GLU A 36 -10.23 -3.83 8.48
N SER A 37 -9.65 -4.41 9.54
CA SER A 37 -8.44 -5.24 9.42
C SER A 37 -8.67 -6.58 8.74
N ARG A 38 -9.90 -7.14 8.83
CA ARG A 38 -10.32 -8.46 8.31
C ARG A 38 -9.18 -9.48 8.26
N PRO A 39 -8.55 -9.80 9.40
CA PRO A 39 -7.31 -10.56 9.42
C PRO A 39 -7.55 -11.95 8.83
N VAL A 40 -6.79 -12.29 7.79
CA VAL A 40 -6.78 -13.64 7.24
C VAL A 40 -6.10 -14.63 8.20
N GLY A 41 -6.54 -15.89 8.16
CA GLY A 41 -5.94 -16.98 8.93
C GLY A 41 -4.45 -17.20 8.62
N LYS A 42 -3.71 -17.81 9.56
CA LYS A 42 -2.30 -18.18 9.32
C LYS A 42 -2.21 -19.13 8.13
N GLY A 43 -1.23 -18.90 7.24
CA GLY A 43 -1.03 -19.70 6.03
C GLY A 43 -1.99 -19.39 4.87
N ALA A 44 -2.86 -18.39 5.01
CA ALA A 44 -3.70 -17.95 3.90
C ALA A 44 -2.85 -17.39 2.74
N ALA A 45 -3.33 -17.60 1.52
CA ALA A 45 -2.78 -17.02 0.31
C ALA A 45 -3.91 -16.42 -0.54
N CYS A 46 -3.59 -15.43 -1.37
CA CYS A 46 -4.53 -14.86 -2.32
C CYS A 46 -5.02 -15.95 -3.28
N VAL A 47 -6.33 -16.17 -3.33
CA VAL A 47 -6.95 -17.21 -4.19
C VAL A 47 -6.66 -16.98 -5.68
N ILE A 48 -6.37 -15.75 -6.11
CA ILE A 48 -6.08 -15.41 -7.50
C ILE A 48 -4.59 -15.52 -7.82
N CYS A 49 -3.74 -14.71 -7.16
CA CYS A 49 -2.32 -14.57 -7.52
C CYS A 49 -1.34 -15.24 -6.55
N GLN A 50 -1.83 -15.98 -5.56
CA GLN A 50 -1.03 -16.73 -4.59
C GLN A 50 -0.07 -15.87 -3.73
N GLU A 51 -0.33 -14.56 -3.62
CA GLU A 51 0.37 -13.67 -2.69
C GLU A 51 0.21 -14.18 -1.25
N ARG A 52 1.31 -14.25 -0.50
CA ARG A 52 1.36 -14.79 0.87
C ARG A 52 1.66 -13.72 1.93
N ARG A 53 2.01 -12.49 1.51
CA ARG A 53 2.24 -11.37 2.43
C ARG A 53 0.97 -11.07 3.20
N ARG A 54 0.98 -11.40 4.49
CA ARG A 54 -0.20 -11.28 5.37
C ARG A 54 -0.72 -9.84 5.50
N SER A 55 0.17 -8.85 5.46
CA SER A 55 -0.18 -7.42 5.47
C SER A 55 -1.05 -7.01 4.28
N GLU A 56 -0.89 -7.70 3.15
CA GLU A 56 -1.59 -7.40 1.91
C GLU A 56 -2.89 -8.18 1.74
N LEU A 57 -3.15 -9.17 2.59
CA LEU A 57 -4.30 -10.06 2.46
C LEU A 57 -5.50 -9.53 3.24
N ARG A 58 -6.67 -9.56 2.59
CA ARG A 58 -7.97 -9.22 3.18
C ARG A 58 -9.01 -10.28 2.86
N LEU A 59 -9.97 -10.47 3.77
CA LEU A 59 -11.16 -11.30 3.49
C LEU A 59 -12.18 -10.50 2.68
N VAL A 60 -12.55 -11.05 1.53
CA VAL A 60 -13.57 -10.51 0.65
C VAL A 60 -14.68 -11.54 0.48
N GLU A 61 -15.93 -11.07 0.52
CA GLU A 61 -17.08 -11.91 0.23
C GLU A 61 -17.27 -11.98 -1.28
N LEU A 62 -17.00 -13.15 -1.85
CA LEU A 62 -17.26 -13.46 -3.25
C LEU A 62 -18.26 -14.60 -3.29
N GLN A 63 -19.38 -14.40 -3.97
CA GLN A 63 -20.40 -15.45 -4.18
C GLN A 63 -20.86 -16.07 -2.84
N MET A 64 -21.19 -15.21 -1.87
CA MET A 64 -21.60 -15.60 -0.50
C MET A 64 -20.55 -16.39 0.30
N LYS A 65 -19.30 -16.49 -0.19
CA LYS A 65 -18.20 -17.16 0.52
C LYS A 65 -17.10 -16.15 0.83
N SER A 66 -16.58 -16.19 2.05
CA SER A 66 -15.40 -15.40 2.41
C SER A 66 -14.15 -16.03 1.81
N ARG A 67 -13.43 -15.29 0.98
CA ARG A 67 -12.18 -15.70 0.33
C ARG A 67 -11.06 -14.74 0.68
N ALA A 68 -9.85 -15.26 0.84
CA ALA A 68 -8.64 -14.45 1.04
C ALA A 68 -8.15 -13.92 -0.30
N LEU A 69 -8.03 -12.60 -0.42
CA LEU A 69 -7.52 -11.91 -1.61
C LEU A 69 -6.48 -10.88 -1.20
N CYS A 70 -5.46 -10.66 -2.02
CA CYS A 70 -4.57 -9.52 -1.81
C CYS A 70 -5.26 -8.20 -2.14
N HIS A 71 -4.76 -7.10 -1.58
CA HIS A 71 -5.29 -5.75 -1.76
C HIS A 71 -5.48 -5.41 -3.25
N SER A 72 -4.49 -5.73 -4.09
CA SER A 72 -4.54 -5.45 -5.53
C SER A 72 -5.63 -6.26 -6.26
N CYS A 73 -5.72 -7.58 -6.02
CA CYS A 73 -6.74 -8.42 -6.65
C CYS A 73 -8.14 -8.00 -6.23
N ALA A 74 -8.32 -7.75 -4.95
CA ALA A 74 -9.59 -7.37 -4.41
C ALA A 74 -10.01 -5.96 -4.84
N GLY A 75 -9.08 -5.03 -4.97
CA GLY A 75 -9.34 -3.68 -5.50
C GLY A 75 -9.76 -3.70 -6.97
N ARG A 76 -9.21 -4.63 -7.77
CA ARG A 76 -9.62 -4.82 -9.17
C ARG A 76 -11.00 -5.44 -9.29
N ILE A 77 -11.31 -6.47 -8.50
CA ILE A 77 -12.63 -7.10 -8.48
C ILE A 77 -13.72 -6.09 -8.09
N ALA A 78 -13.44 -5.21 -7.11
CA ALA A 78 -14.36 -4.16 -6.70
C ALA A 78 -14.66 -3.12 -7.78
N ARG A 79 -13.80 -3.01 -8.82
CA ARG A 79 -14.00 -2.10 -9.97
C ARG A 79 -14.62 -2.80 -11.18
N MET A 80 -14.84 -4.12 -11.13
CA MET A 80 -15.50 -4.83 -12.21
C MET A 80 -16.99 -4.48 -12.20
N GLU A 81 -17.52 -4.15 -13.38
CA GLU A 81 -18.96 -3.89 -13.57
C GLU A 81 -19.81 -5.12 -13.23
N SER A 82 -19.35 -6.30 -13.65
CA SER A 82 -19.95 -7.58 -13.31
C SER A 82 -18.91 -8.55 -12.76
N VAL A 83 -19.20 -9.16 -11.60
CA VAL A 83 -18.32 -10.16 -10.99
C VAL A 83 -18.70 -11.54 -11.54
N PRO A 84 -17.77 -12.26 -12.22
CA PRO A 84 -18.04 -13.60 -12.73
C PRO A 84 -18.47 -14.59 -11.63
N THR A 85 -19.29 -15.57 -12.01
CA THR A 85 -19.77 -16.64 -11.12
C THR A 85 -18.72 -17.70 -10.81
N SER A 86 -17.58 -17.72 -11.50
CA SER A 86 -16.49 -18.66 -11.21
C SER A 86 -15.19 -17.96 -10.84
N ILE A 87 -14.49 -18.52 -9.86
CA ILE A 87 -13.16 -18.04 -9.45
C ILE A 87 -12.16 -18.14 -10.60
N ASN A 88 -12.26 -19.19 -11.42
CA ASN A 88 -11.39 -19.35 -12.58
C ASN A 88 -11.61 -18.27 -13.64
N ALA A 89 -12.86 -17.84 -13.89
CA ALA A 89 -13.13 -16.71 -14.77
C ALA A 89 -12.52 -15.41 -14.22
N ILE A 90 -12.64 -15.17 -12.91
CA ILE A 90 -11.98 -14.04 -12.24
C ILE A 90 -10.46 -14.10 -12.43
N ARG A 91 -9.84 -15.28 -12.28
CA ARG A 91 -8.39 -15.46 -12.53
C ARG A 91 -8.01 -15.09 -13.95
N VAL A 92 -8.71 -15.62 -14.94
CA VAL A 92 -8.42 -15.36 -16.36
C VAL A 92 -8.53 -13.86 -16.70
N ILE A 93 -9.57 -13.19 -16.22
CA ILE A 93 -9.77 -11.75 -16.46
C ILE A 93 -8.65 -10.93 -15.80
N LEU A 94 -8.33 -11.21 -14.53
CA LEU A 94 -7.29 -10.48 -13.82
C LEU A 94 -5.88 -10.76 -14.37
N GLU A 95 -5.61 -11.99 -14.81
CA GLU A 95 -4.35 -12.32 -15.49
C GLU A 95 -4.22 -11.58 -16.82
N ARG A 96 -5.29 -11.50 -17.61
CA ARG A 96 -5.32 -10.73 -18.86
C ARG A 96 -5.04 -9.26 -18.59
N GLU A 97 -5.67 -8.67 -17.58
CA GLU A 97 -5.45 -7.26 -17.20
C GLU A 97 -4.01 -7.02 -16.69
N ARG A 98 -3.42 -7.97 -15.94
CA ARG A 98 -2.01 -7.90 -15.53
C ARG A 98 -1.08 -7.90 -16.76
N ARG A 99 -1.25 -8.87 -17.66
CA ARG A 99 -0.44 -8.98 -18.88
C ARG A 99 -0.63 -7.79 -19.82
N GLY A 100 -1.86 -7.27 -19.91
CA GLY A 100 -2.18 -6.10 -20.73
C GLY A 100 -1.49 -4.82 -20.24
N ARG A 101 -1.32 -4.65 -18.93
CA ARG A 101 -0.61 -3.49 -18.35
C ARG A 101 0.92 -3.61 -18.42
N ASP A 102 1.47 -4.82 -18.46
CA ASP A 102 2.91 -5.04 -18.68
C ASP A 102 3.33 -4.64 -20.10
N ARG A 103 2.41 -4.75 -21.06
CA ARG A 103 2.56 -4.14 -22.37
C ARG A 103 2.31 -2.64 -22.24
N ARG A 104 3.39 -1.89 -22.04
CA ARG A 104 3.39 -0.42 -22.12
C ARG A 104 3.15 -0.01 -23.57
N ASP A 105 1.93 -0.17 -24.06
CA ASP A 105 1.60 0.07 -25.47
C ASP A 105 1.32 1.57 -25.74
N ASP A 106 0.95 2.36 -24.73
CA ASP A 106 0.48 3.75 -24.94
C ASP A 106 1.39 4.85 -24.37
N GLY A 107 2.51 4.49 -23.77
CA GLY A 107 3.50 5.48 -23.34
C GLY A 107 4.37 5.87 -24.52
N ALA A 108 4.08 6.99 -25.19
CA ALA A 108 5.06 7.65 -26.06
C ALA A 108 6.39 7.69 -25.28
N ASP A 109 7.44 7.14 -25.87
CA ASP A 109 8.69 6.92 -25.16
C ASP A 109 9.23 8.26 -24.66
N ARG A 110 9.10 8.54 -23.35
CA ARG A 110 9.54 9.80 -22.74
C ARG A 110 11.06 9.84 -22.53
N ARG A 111 11.78 8.81 -22.98
CA ARG A 111 13.24 8.77 -22.89
C ARG A 111 13.83 9.72 -23.93
N ILE A 112 14.75 10.55 -23.46
CA ILE A 112 15.52 11.47 -24.30
C ILE A 112 16.46 10.68 -25.24
N PHE A 113 16.89 9.48 -24.83
CA PHE A 113 17.79 8.62 -25.59
C PHE A 113 17.21 7.20 -25.81
N PRO A 114 16.93 6.78 -27.06
CA PRO A 114 16.35 5.47 -27.38
C PRO A 114 17.16 4.23 -26.95
N ARG A 115 18.45 4.38 -26.60
CA ARG A 115 19.37 3.28 -26.25
C ARG A 115 19.37 2.87 -24.78
N GLU A 116 18.67 3.58 -23.90
CA GLU A 116 18.70 3.36 -22.44
C GLU A 116 17.88 2.14 -21.96
N ARG A 117 17.83 1.06 -22.74
CA ARG A 117 17.32 -0.23 -22.25
C ARG A 117 18.42 -0.93 -21.43
N ARG A 118 18.52 -0.62 -20.13
CA ARG A 118 19.30 -1.40 -19.15
C ARG A 118 18.69 -2.79 -18.86
N VAL A 119 18.30 -3.53 -19.90
CA VAL A 119 17.75 -4.89 -19.79
C VAL A 119 18.85 -5.94 -20.00
N GLY A 120 20.05 -5.55 -20.43
CA GLY A 120 21.19 -6.46 -20.67
C GLY A 120 22.33 -6.40 -19.63
N GLU A 121 22.43 -5.36 -18.81
CA GLU A 121 23.64 -5.12 -17.99
C GLU A 121 23.76 -6.00 -16.75
N ARG A 122 22.68 -6.63 -16.28
CA ARG A 122 22.75 -7.49 -15.08
C ARG A 122 23.43 -8.85 -15.32
N ARG A 123 23.81 -9.19 -16.55
CA ARG A 123 24.43 -10.48 -16.91
C ARG A 123 25.72 -10.38 -17.72
N ALA A 124 26.26 -9.18 -17.92
CA ALA A 124 27.57 -9.05 -18.56
C ALA A 124 28.68 -9.10 -17.49
N PRO A 125 29.79 -9.82 -17.72
CA PRO A 125 30.97 -9.68 -16.88
C PRO A 125 31.43 -8.21 -16.91
N PRO A 126 32.04 -7.69 -15.82
CA PRO A 126 32.49 -6.31 -15.78
C PRO A 126 33.43 -6.07 -16.96
N ARG A 127 33.00 -5.22 -17.91
CA ARG A 127 33.88 -4.79 -18.99
C ARG A 127 35.03 -4.02 -18.33
N THR A 128 36.20 -4.61 -18.40
CA THR A 128 37.45 -4.00 -17.97
C THR A 128 37.76 -2.89 -18.98
N GLY A 129 37.54 -1.64 -18.58
CA GLY A 129 38.00 -0.46 -19.31
C GLY A 129 36.97 0.18 -20.25
N GLY A 130 36.81 1.48 -20.06
CA GLY A 130 36.31 2.40 -21.08
C GLY A 130 34.99 3.06 -20.73
N ASN A 131 35.07 4.32 -20.28
CA ASN A 131 33.99 5.30 -20.40
C ASN A 131 33.56 5.42 -21.87
N SER A 132 32.63 4.57 -22.32
CA SER A 132 32.09 4.63 -23.68
C SER A 132 30.84 5.51 -23.79
N ASP A 133 30.46 6.21 -22.72
CA ASP A 133 29.18 6.94 -22.64
C ASP A 133 29.29 8.45 -22.96
N THR A 134 30.49 8.94 -23.31
CA THR A 134 30.65 10.27 -23.90
C THR A 134 31.15 10.13 -25.32
N ASP A 135 30.28 10.44 -26.29
CA ASP A 135 30.70 10.68 -27.66
C ASP A 135 31.74 11.82 -27.66
N PRO A 136 32.98 11.58 -28.12
CA PRO A 136 34.07 12.56 -28.07
C PRO A 136 33.80 13.80 -28.94
N HIS A 137 32.73 13.79 -29.75
CA HIS A 137 32.31 14.93 -30.56
C HIS A 137 31.17 15.75 -29.95
N ILE A 138 30.61 15.35 -28.81
CA ILE A 138 29.66 16.18 -28.05
C ILE A 138 30.49 17.15 -27.20
N LEU A 139 30.80 18.30 -27.80
CA LEU A 139 31.26 19.48 -27.06
C LEU A 139 30.03 20.03 -26.33
N LEU A 140 29.90 19.73 -25.04
CA LEU A 140 29.00 20.48 -24.18
C LEU A 140 29.46 21.94 -24.24
N PRO A 141 28.58 22.91 -24.55
CA PRO A 141 28.95 24.31 -24.46
C PRO A 141 29.42 24.59 -23.03
N ASP A 142 30.51 25.35 -22.90
CA ASP A 142 31.01 25.79 -21.60
C ASP A 142 29.86 26.52 -20.89
N PHE A 143 29.21 25.85 -19.94
CA PHE A 143 28.18 26.48 -19.14
C PHE A 143 28.89 27.50 -18.26
N GLU A 144 28.64 28.78 -18.52
CA GLU A 144 28.98 29.84 -17.59
C GLU A 144 28.37 29.49 -16.23
N GLU A 145 29.21 29.45 -15.20
CA GLU A 145 28.82 29.13 -13.83
C GLU A 145 27.77 30.15 -13.37
N ILE A 146 26.49 29.76 -13.40
CA ILE A 146 25.39 30.62 -12.96
C ILE A 146 25.43 30.65 -11.43
N VAL A 147 26.17 31.62 -10.89
CA VAL A 147 26.14 31.97 -9.47
C VAL A 147 24.85 32.73 -9.22
N ILE A 148 23.87 32.04 -8.62
CA ILE A 148 22.60 32.66 -8.21
C ILE A 148 22.85 33.33 -6.86
N GLU A 149 23.05 34.65 -6.86
CA GLU A 149 23.08 35.46 -5.65
C GLU A 149 21.66 35.61 -5.11
N LEU A 150 21.35 34.88 -4.03
CA LEU A 150 20.08 35.02 -3.31
C LEU A 150 20.16 36.27 -2.43
N VAL A 151 19.24 37.21 -2.65
CA VAL A 151 19.10 38.41 -1.82
C VAL A 151 18.33 38.03 -0.56
N GLU A 152 18.71 38.58 0.61
CA GLU A 152 18.09 38.24 1.91
C GLU A 152 16.56 38.40 1.95
N ALA A 153 15.99 39.21 1.05
CA ALA A 153 14.55 39.39 0.91
C ALA A 153 13.81 38.15 0.37
N ASP A 154 14.51 37.21 -0.27
CA ASP A 154 13.93 35.98 -0.82
C ASP A 154 13.95 34.81 0.18
N LEU A 155 14.54 35.00 1.36
CA LEU A 155 14.52 34.05 2.47
C LEU A 155 13.26 34.26 3.31
N GLU A 156 12.10 33.82 2.82
CA GLU A 156 10.91 33.73 3.66
C GLU A 156 11.14 32.69 4.77
N SER A 157 11.09 33.11 6.03
CA SER A 157 11.11 32.24 7.20
C SER A 157 9.80 31.47 7.29
N VAL A 158 9.71 30.37 6.56
CA VAL A 158 8.57 29.45 6.69
C VAL A 158 8.63 28.85 8.09
N GLU A 159 7.64 29.19 8.94
CA GLU A 159 7.45 28.56 10.25
C GLU A 159 7.24 27.06 10.05
N GLN A 160 8.31 26.30 10.25
CA GLN A 160 8.30 24.86 10.14
C GLN A 160 7.33 24.32 11.19
N THR A 161 6.26 23.67 10.73
CA THR A 161 5.25 23.07 11.61
C THR A 161 5.93 22.09 12.57
N GLN A 162 6.02 22.48 13.85
CA GLN A 162 6.69 21.70 14.86
C GLN A 162 5.94 20.37 15.06
N VAL A 163 6.62 19.27 14.71
CA VAL A 163 6.13 17.91 14.99
C VAL A 163 6.24 17.69 16.49
N ARG A 164 5.11 17.71 17.21
CA ARG A 164 5.07 17.37 18.65
C ARG A 164 5.71 16.00 18.89
N GLU A 165 6.65 15.94 19.83
CA GLU A 165 7.19 14.67 20.31
C GLU A 165 6.08 13.80 20.88
N ARG A 166 6.02 12.54 20.44
CA ARG A 166 5.13 11.55 21.03
C ARG A 166 5.68 11.19 22.39
N THR A 167 4.96 11.55 23.45
CA THR A 167 5.20 11.00 24.78
C THR A 167 5.07 9.48 24.73
N SER A 168 6.17 8.77 25.01
CA SER A 168 6.14 7.31 25.13
C SER A 168 5.27 6.91 26.33
N PRO A 169 4.43 5.88 26.21
CA PRO A 169 3.64 5.41 27.34
C PRO A 169 4.55 4.94 28.49
N PRO A 170 4.14 5.13 29.76
CA PRO A 170 4.93 4.72 30.91
C PRO A 170 5.16 3.21 30.91
N ALA A 171 6.38 2.81 31.25
CA ALA A 171 6.77 1.41 31.36
C ALA A 171 5.90 0.67 32.39
N PRO A 172 5.55 -0.61 32.16
CA PRO A 172 4.82 -1.39 33.13
C PRO A 172 5.63 -1.54 34.43
N PRO A 173 4.97 -1.61 35.60
CA PRO A 173 5.67 -1.81 36.88
C PRO A 173 6.40 -3.15 36.87
N ALA A 174 7.65 -3.13 37.35
CA ALA A 174 8.43 -4.34 37.57
C ALA A 174 7.77 -5.17 38.69
N GLU A 175 7.39 -6.39 38.37
CA GLU A 175 6.92 -7.38 39.34
C GLU A 175 8.06 -7.70 40.31
N ALA A 176 7.77 -7.61 41.61
CA ALA A 176 8.67 -7.92 42.72
C ALA A 176 8.48 -9.37 43.18
#